data_AF-C7DFW4-F1
#
_entry.id   AF-C7DFW4-F1
#
_cell.length_a   1.000
_cell.length_b   1.000
_cell.length_c   1.000
_cell.angle_alpha   90.00
_cell.angle_beta   90.00
_cell.angle_gamma   90.00
#
_symmetry.space_group_name_H-M   'P 1'
#
loop_
_entity.id
_entity.type
_entity.pdbx_description
1 polymer ?
#
loop_
_entity_poly.entity_id
_entity_poly.type
_entity_poly.pdbx_seq_one_letter_code
_entity_poly.pdbx_strand_id
1 'polypeptide(L)'
;MLLQDGQAELLYGEAEVLVKAKDMIKDHSIRIRKDAKPVVYFHLLFEKHEIIFGNNVLSESFFPGRQAVKSFDAETHEEVLRLMPTIDQFQGYGYGPTARTVLRTYESRVLLN
;
A
#
# COMPACT_ATOMS: atom_id res chain seq x y z
N MET A 1 -4.41 -3.73 -1.25
CA MET A 1 -5.14 -4.90 -0.70
C MET A 1 -4.34 -6.14 -1.03
N LEU A 2 -4.14 -7.04 -0.09
CA LEU A 2 -3.42 -8.29 -0.35
C LEU A 2 -4.38 -9.31 -0.99
N LEU A 3 -3.95 -9.94 -2.07
CA LEU A 3 -4.58 -11.11 -2.65
C LEU A 3 -3.65 -12.30 -2.52
N GLN A 4 -4.22 -13.42 -2.10
CA GLN A 4 -3.55 -14.72 -2.01
C GLN A 4 -4.29 -15.63 -3.00
N ASP A 5 -3.69 -15.91 -4.14
CA ASP A 5 -4.35 -16.59 -5.26
C ASP A 5 -3.34 -17.42 -6.05
N GLY A 6 -3.68 -18.67 -6.38
CA GLY A 6 -2.84 -19.53 -7.23
C GLY A 6 -2.67 -18.96 -8.65
N GLN A 7 -3.60 -18.16 -9.14
CA GLN A 7 -3.42 -17.42 -10.40
C GLN A 7 -2.33 -16.35 -10.29
N ALA A 8 -2.13 -15.76 -9.11
CA ALA A 8 -1.05 -14.79 -8.91
C ALA A 8 0.32 -15.49 -9.00
N GLU A 9 0.43 -16.70 -8.45
CA GLU A 9 1.65 -17.51 -8.57
C GLU A 9 1.92 -17.89 -10.03
N LEU A 10 0.90 -18.31 -10.77
CA LEU A 10 1.03 -18.68 -12.19
C LEU A 10 1.41 -17.48 -13.08
N LEU A 11 0.80 -16.32 -12.86
CA LEU A 11 0.95 -15.15 -13.74
C LEU A 11 2.17 -14.27 -13.38
N TYR A 12 2.56 -14.24 -12.11
CA TYR A 12 3.57 -13.32 -11.60
C TYR A 12 4.69 -14.00 -10.80
N GLY A 13 4.61 -15.31 -10.56
CA GLY A 13 5.59 -16.05 -9.74
C GLY A 13 5.47 -15.76 -8.24
N GLU A 14 4.37 -15.13 -7.80
CA GLU A 14 4.18 -14.69 -6.43
C GLU A 14 2.85 -15.19 -5.88
N ALA A 15 2.87 -15.94 -4.78
CA ALA A 15 1.65 -16.44 -4.14
C ALA A 15 0.80 -15.31 -3.51
N GLU A 16 1.43 -14.15 -3.25
CA GLU A 16 0.79 -13.01 -2.62
C GLU A 16 1.13 -11.71 -3.35
N VAL A 17 0.11 -10.96 -3.76
CA VAL A 17 0.28 -9.70 -4.48
C VAL A 17 -0.57 -8.59 -3.90
N LEU A 18 -0.09 -7.35 -4.03
CA LEU A 18 -0.84 -6.15 -3.64
C LEU A 18 -1.57 -5.57 -4.85
N VAL A 19 -2.88 -5.41 -4.71
CA VAL A 19 -3.76 -4.79 -5.70
C VAL A 19 -4.39 -3.52 -5.14
N LYS A 20 -4.49 -2.48 -5.96
CA LYS A 20 -5.17 -1.23 -5.60
C LYS A 20 -6.64 -1.50 -5.39
N ALA A 21 -7.21 -1.05 -4.27
CA ALA A 21 -8.62 -1.27 -3.95
C ALA A 21 -9.58 -0.79 -5.07
N LYS A 22 -9.25 0.31 -5.74
CA LYS A 22 -10.03 0.85 -6.87
C LYS A 22 -10.07 -0.09 -8.09
N ASP A 23 -9.03 -0.89 -8.29
CA ASP A 23 -8.94 -1.82 -9.41
C ASP A 23 -9.72 -3.12 -9.10
N MET A 24 -10.13 -3.32 -7.83
CA MET A 24 -10.94 -4.47 -7.37
C MET A 24 -12.44 -4.19 -7.32
N ILE A 25 -12.88 -2.99 -7.72
CA ILE A 25 -14.30 -2.61 -7.71
C ILE A 25 -15.08 -3.59 -8.61
N LYS A 26 -16.05 -4.29 -8.01
CA LYS A 26 -16.98 -5.20 -8.69
C LYS A 26 -18.36 -4.95 -8.09
N ASP A 27 -19.39 -4.76 -8.92
CA ASP A 27 -20.71 -4.25 -8.52
C ASP A 27 -21.38 -5.02 -7.36
N HIS A 28 -20.99 -6.28 -7.12
CA HIS A 28 -21.57 -7.15 -6.10
C HIS A 28 -20.69 -7.38 -4.85
N SER A 29 -19.43 -6.96 -4.84
CA SER A 29 -18.54 -7.18 -3.68
C SER A 29 -17.93 -5.86 -3.17
N ILE A 30 -16.99 -5.27 -3.92
CA ILE A 30 -16.27 -4.05 -3.55
C ILE A 30 -16.89 -2.87 -4.29
N ARG A 31 -17.38 -1.88 -3.53
CA ARG A 31 -18.15 -0.75 -4.06
C ARG A 31 -17.64 0.58 -3.52
N ILE A 32 -17.82 1.63 -4.31
CA ILE A 32 -17.55 3.01 -3.89
C ILE A 32 -18.64 3.43 -2.87
N ARG A 33 -18.21 3.95 -1.72
CA ARG A 33 -19.12 4.54 -0.74
C ARG A 33 -19.64 5.90 -1.25
N LYS A 34 -20.96 6.06 -1.38
CA LYS A 34 -21.60 7.25 -1.98
C LYS A 34 -22.15 8.27 -0.98
N ASP A 35 -22.10 7.98 0.32
CA ASP A 35 -22.74 8.79 1.37
C ASP A 35 -22.00 10.08 1.74
N ALA A 36 -20.82 10.32 1.14
CA ALA A 36 -19.94 11.47 1.37
C ALA A 36 -19.63 11.75 2.85
N LYS A 37 -19.81 10.77 3.76
CA LYS A 37 -19.50 10.96 5.18
C LYS A 37 -17.99 11.20 5.35
N PRO A 38 -17.61 12.11 6.27
CA PRO A 38 -16.21 12.37 6.55
C PRO A 38 -15.52 11.08 7.02
N VAL A 39 -14.26 10.96 6.63
CA VAL A 39 -13.37 9.90 7.11
C VAL A 39 -12.17 10.53 7.76
N VAL A 40 -11.70 9.91 8.83
CA VAL A 40 -10.40 10.21 9.39
C VAL A 40 -9.40 9.28 8.71
N TYR A 41 -8.34 9.86 8.17
CA TYR A 41 -7.29 9.12 7.49
C TYR A 41 -6.05 9.10 8.37
N PHE A 42 -5.57 7.89 8.69
CA PHE A 42 -4.37 7.68 9.48
C PHE A 42 -3.29 7.05 8.60
N HIS A 43 -2.08 7.60 8.64
CA HIS A 43 -0.91 6.99 8.04
C HIS A 43 -0.23 6.08 9.07
N LEU A 44 -0.22 4.78 8.82
CA LEU A 44 0.51 3.80 9.63
C LEU A 44 1.88 3.58 8.99
N LEU A 45 2.89 4.32 9.47
CA LEU A 45 4.27 4.22 9.03
C LEU A 45 5.07 3.31 9.98
N PHE A 46 5.86 2.41 9.43
CA PHE A 46 6.73 1.48 10.17
C PHE A 46 8.20 1.68 9.75
N GLU A 47 9.15 0.89 10.26
CA GLU A 47 10.54 0.93 9.78
C GLU A 47 10.71 0.36 8.36
N LYS A 48 9.82 -0.56 7.96
CA LYS A 48 9.73 -1.15 6.62
C LYS A 48 8.28 -1.25 6.18
N HIS A 49 8.04 -1.49 4.90
CA HIS A 49 6.69 -1.73 4.40
C HIS A 49 6.12 -3.03 4.98
N GLU A 50 4.92 -2.99 5.54
CA GLU A 50 4.29 -4.14 6.21
C GLU A 50 2.92 -4.49 5.61
N ILE A 51 2.53 -5.75 5.79
CA ILE A 51 1.13 -6.17 5.63
C ILE A 51 0.43 -6.02 6.97
N ILE A 52 -0.72 -5.35 6.97
CA ILE A 52 -1.56 -5.12 8.14
C ILE A 52 -2.91 -5.81 7.99
N PHE A 53 -3.51 -6.21 9.10
CA PHE A 53 -4.83 -6.80 9.14
C PHE A 53 -5.81 -5.85 9.82
N GLY A 54 -6.86 -5.45 9.11
CA GLY A 54 -7.87 -4.53 9.62
C GLY A 54 -9.25 -4.87 9.05
N ASN A 55 -10.28 -4.82 9.90
CA ASN A 55 -11.66 -5.14 9.51
C ASN A 55 -11.81 -6.46 8.74
N ASN A 56 -11.07 -7.49 9.17
CA ASN A 56 -11.01 -8.80 8.52
C ASN A 56 -10.44 -8.82 7.10
N VAL A 57 -9.63 -7.82 6.73
CA VAL A 57 -8.99 -7.75 5.42
C VAL A 57 -7.50 -7.43 5.56
N LEU A 58 -6.67 -8.10 4.76
CA LEU A 58 -5.24 -7.82 4.66
C LEU A 58 -4.99 -6.67 3.68
N SER A 59 -4.23 -5.67 4.11
CA SER A 59 -3.81 -4.53 3.31
C SER A 59 -2.36 -4.17 3.58
N GLU A 60 -1.85 -3.18 2.86
CA GLU A 60 -0.50 -2.68 3.06
C GLU A 60 -0.50 -1.54 4.10
N SER A 61 0.61 -1.36 4.80
CA SER A 61 0.89 -0.16 5.60
C SER A 61 1.16 1.04 4.69
N PHE A 62 1.37 2.22 5.25
CA PHE A 62 1.73 3.37 4.42
C PHE A 62 3.13 3.17 3.82
N PHE A 63 3.22 3.20 2.47
CA PHE A 63 4.49 3.20 1.74
C PHE A 63 4.79 4.61 1.21
N PRO A 64 5.68 5.38 1.87
CA PRO A 64 6.02 6.73 1.44
C PRO A 64 6.84 6.69 0.15
N GLY A 65 6.15 6.86 -0.99
CA GLY A 65 6.81 7.19 -2.24
C GLY A 65 7.45 8.58 -2.19
N ARG A 66 8.35 8.90 -3.13
CA ARG A 66 9.04 10.20 -3.23
C ARG A 66 8.12 11.43 -3.12
N GLN A 67 6.88 11.31 -3.59
CA GLN A 67 5.90 12.40 -3.54
C GLN A 67 5.22 12.52 -2.17
N ALA A 68 5.03 11.42 -1.45
CA ALA A 68 4.33 11.40 -0.18
C ALA A 68 5.24 11.89 0.97
N VAL A 69 6.55 11.64 0.88
CA VAL A 69 7.54 12.27 1.78
C VAL A 69 7.49 13.80 1.65
N LYS A 70 7.30 14.32 0.43
CA LYS A 70 7.18 15.77 0.19
C LYS A 70 5.87 16.39 0.70
N SER A 71 4.87 15.58 1.00
CA SER A 71 3.60 16.07 1.56
C SER A 71 3.62 16.20 3.09
N PHE A 72 4.66 15.69 3.75
CA PHE A 72 4.86 15.96 5.17
C PHE A 72 5.29 17.42 5.35
N ASP A 73 4.75 18.07 6.38
CA ASP A 73 5.32 19.32 6.85
C ASP A 73 6.69 19.06 7.49
N ALA A 74 7.44 20.14 7.72
CA ALA A 74 8.79 20.03 8.24
C ALA A 74 8.84 19.35 9.62
N GLU A 75 7.85 19.59 10.47
CA GLU A 75 7.81 19.02 11.83
C GLU A 75 7.60 17.51 11.78
N THR A 76 6.63 17.04 10.98
CA THR A 76 6.36 15.61 10.77
C THR A 76 7.57 14.92 10.15
N HIS A 77 8.24 15.57 9.18
CA HIS A 77 9.43 15.03 8.56
C HIS A 77 10.56 14.82 9.57
N GLU A 78 10.85 15.83 10.40
CA GLU A 78 11.87 15.75 11.46
C GLU A 78 11.51 14.73 12.55
N GLU A 79 10.23 14.62 12.90
CA GLU A 79 9.77 13.59 13.84
C GLU A 79 9.98 12.18 13.28
N VAL A 80 9.61 11.94 12.02
CA VAL A 80 9.83 10.65 11.35
C VAL A 80 11.32 10.31 11.30
N LEU A 81 12.18 11.25 10.91
CA LEU A 81 13.63 11.05 10.88
C LEU A 81 14.20 10.71 12.26
N ARG A 82 13.67 11.33 13.32
CA ARG A 82 14.10 11.10 14.70
C ARG A 82 13.66 9.73 15.22
N LEU A 83 12.42 9.34 14.93
CA LEU A 83 11.84 8.07 15.37
C LEU A 83 12.35 6.88 14.55
N MET A 84 12.69 7.10 13.29
CA MET A 84 13.07 6.07 12.32
C MET A 84 14.34 6.49 11.58
N PRO A 85 15.50 6.60 12.26
CA PRO A 85 16.73 7.15 11.70
C PRO A 85 17.29 6.34 10.51
N THR A 86 16.87 5.08 10.36
CA THR A 86 17.25 4.23 9.24
C THR A 86 16.46 4.51 7.95
N ILE A 87 15.33 5.23 8.02
CA ILE A 87 14.59 5.69 6.84
C ILE A 87 15.45 6.64 5.99
N ASP A 88 16.37 7.39 6.62
CA ASP A 88 17.28 8.32 5.95
C ASP A 88 18.54 7.67 5.36
N GLN A 89 18.68 6.34 5.39
CA GLN A 89 19.73 5.65 4.61
C GLN A 89 19.55 5.83 3.08
N PHE A 90 18.59 6.65 2.67
CA PHE A 90 18.14 6.87 1.33
C PHE A 90 18.22 8.33 0.90
N GLN A 91 19.40 8.93 1.06
CA GLN A 91 19.87 10.01 0.17
C GLN A 91 19.97 9.49 -1.29
N GLY A 92 18.86 9.03 -1.87
CA GLY A 92 18.80 8.54 -3.25
C GLY A 92 17.68 7.53 -3.54
N TYR A 93 17.55 6.45 -2.76
CA TYR A 93 16.84 5.23 -3.22
C TYR A 93 15.45 4.95 -2.62
N GLY A 94 14.91 5.80 -1.74
CA GLY A 94 13.54 5.69 -1.18
C GLY A 94 13.39 4.64 -0.09
N TYR A 95 12.22 4.55 0.56
CA TYR A 95 11.86 3.76 1.77
C TYR A 95 12.09 2.22 1.74
N GLY A 96 12.88 1.70 0.80
CA GLY A 96 13.08 0.27 0.60
C GLY A 96 12.01 -0.37 -0.29
N PRO A 97 12.05 -1.70 -0.46
CA PRO A 97 11.07 -2.41 -1.26
C PRO A 97 9.71 -2.47 -0.55
N THR A 98 8.66 -2.74 -1.33
CA THR A 98 7.34 -3.03 -0.77
C THR A 98 7.33 -4.44 -0.16
N ALA A 99 6.49 -4.67 0.87
CA ALA A 99 6.31 -5.97 1.52
C ALA A 99 5.99 -7.12 0.54
N ARG A 100 5.27 -6.80 -0.54
CA ARG A 100 4.88 -7.72 -1.62
C ARG A 100 4.93 -7.02 -2.96
N THR A 101 4.88 -7.80 -4.03
CA THR A 101 4.77 -7.30 -5.40
C THR A 101 3.47 -6.51 -5.57
N VAL A 102 3.60 -5.23 -5.96
CA VAL A 102 2.45 -4.36 -6.22
C VAL A 102 2.12 -4.40 -7.71
N LEU A 103 0.94 -4.92 -8.02
CA LEU A 103 0.49 -5.00 -9.41
C LEU A 103 0.12 -3.62 -9.94
N ARG A 104 0.50 -3.36 -11.18
CA ARG A 104 -0.01 -2.24 -11.96
C ARG A 104 -1.46 -2.50 -12.31
N THR A 105 -2.17 -1.44 -12.70
CA THR A 105 -3.60 -1.54 -13.00
C THR A 105 -3.90 -2.52 -14.13
N TYR A 106 -3.04 -2.61 -15.15
CA TYR A 106 -3.24 -3.58 -16.24
C TYR A 106 -2.94 -5.03 -15.80
N GLU A 107 -1.96 -5.26 -14.93
CA GLU A 107 -1.69 -6.58 -14.34
C GLU A 107 -2.86 -7.02 -13.47
N SER A 108 -3.32 -6.12 -12.59
CA SER A 108 -4.47 -6.38 -11.71
C SER A 108 -5.71 -6.80 -12.50
N ARG A 109 -5.96 -6.20 -13.68
CA ARG A 109 -7.08 -6.60 -14.55
C ARG A 109 -6.94 -8.02 -15.06
N VAL A 110 -5.75 -8.46 -15.46
CA VAL A 110 -5.52 -9.83 -15.93
C VAL A 110 -5.81 -10.84 -14.82
N LEU A 111 -5.35 -10.55 -13.60
CA LEU A 111 -5.59 -11.42 -12.44
C LEU A 111 -7.05 -11.48 -12.00
N LEU A 112 -7.77 -10.36 -12.09
CA LEU A 112 -9.14 -10.23 -11.56
C LEU A 112 -10.25 -10.59 -12.56
N ASN A 113 -9.89 -10.92 -13.80
CA ASN A 113 -10.82 -11.27 -14.88
C ASN A 113 -11.53 -12.60 -14.63
#